data_AF-A0A929W9H5-F1
#
_entry.id   AF-A0A929W9H5-F1
#
_cell.length_a   1.000
_cell.length_b   1.000
_cell.length_c   1.000
_cell.angle_alpha   90.00
_cell.angle_beta   90.00
_cell.angle_gamma   90.00
#
_symmetry.space_group_name_H-M   'P 1'
#
loop_
_entity.id
_entity.type
_entity.pdbx_description
1 polymer ?
#
loop_
_entity_poly.entity_id
_entity_poly.type
_entity_poly.pdbx_seq_one_letter_code
_entity_poly.pdbx_strand_id
1 'polypeptide(L)'
;MIRDRAERKIAVVKLEVIKDSNRTTLITSTVIPVQSHMGETAAAFTARSFLTFAPPVKLTHRAATERLAWVGSETAVAISSVWWTAHGAVEHTESIAASQKDGANVVDVSPARLNPPEAGAVLCHYAAACGARRQRYEIAPPNTSQGGGAEIEFRNDFGVADTVHAFGTVERNAKPTYKTARIAGRRHNYETESEVTITCYFTPLGTDTRQVESVTQADEVVLLPMRTPIMPVEAEIKCTDDTTKINHATVKFRVEEESPATETTTTGKRYKIFDDSFDN
;
A
#
# COMPACT_ATOMS: atom_id res chain seq x y z
N MET A 1 -13.64 -2.80 -29.15
CA MET A 1 -14.02 -3.39 -27.84
C MET A 1 -12.76 -4.01 -27.25
N ILE A 2 -11.93 -3.21 -26.59
CA ILE A 2 -10.70 -3.70 -25.93
C ILE A 2 -11.14 -4.18 -24.54
N ARG A 3 -11.57 -5.44 -24.49
CA ARG A 3 -11.70 -6.19 -23.24
C ARG A 3 -10.42 -6.97 -23.07
N ASP A 4 -9.33 -6.24 -22.87
CA ASP A 4 -8.20 -6.78 -22.14
C ASP A 4 -8.31 -6.16 -20.75
N ARG A 5 -8.23 -6.97 -19.71
CA ARG A 5 -7.96 -6.48 -18.35
C ARG A 5 -6.51 -5.95 -18.42
N ALA A 6 -6.34 -4.79 -19.05
CA ALA A 6 -5.06 -4.17 -19.28
C ALA A 6 -4.36 -4.13 -17.94
N GLU A 7 -3.13 -4.67 -17.89
CA GLU A 7 -2.23 -4.54 -16.77
C GLU A 7 -2.41 -3.13 -16.22
N ARG A 8 -2.86 -2.97 -14.96
CA ARG A 8 -3.23 -1.69 -14.35
C ARG A 8 -1.99 -0.79 -14.22
N LYS A 9 -1.47 -0.33 -15.35
CA LYS A 9 -0.19 0.34 -15.53
C LYS A 9 -0.44 1.62 -16.32
N ILE A 10 0.28 2.66 -15.93
CA ILE A 10 0.31 3.89 -16.70
C ILE A 10 1.08 3.59 -17.99
N ALA A 11 0.44 3.85 -19.13
CA ALA A 11 0.98 3.48 -20.43
C ALA A 11 1.07 4.69 -21.35
N VAL A 12 2.21 4.82 -22.03
CA VAL A 12 2.36 5.77 -23.13
C VAL A 12 1.90 5.08 -24.42
N VAL A 13 0.75 5.49 -24.92
CA VAL A 13 0.18 4.99 -26.17
C VAL A 13 0.59 5.92 -27.31
N LYS A 14 1.19 5.34 -28.35
CA LYS A 14 1.53 6.04 -29.59
C LYS A 14 0.52 5.67 -30.67
N LEU A 15 -0.12 6.69 -31.24
CA LEU A 15 -0.92 6.52 -32.44
C LEU A 15 0.00 6.76 -33.64
N GLU A 16 0.26 5.71 -34.40
CA GLU A 16 1.09 5.74 -35.60
C GLU A 16 0.21 5.61 -36.85
N VAL A 17 0.50 6.41 -37.86
CA VAL A 17 0.02 6.15 -39.22
C VAL A 17 1.14 5.47 -39.99
N ILE A 18 0.79 4.34 -40.60
CA ILE A 18 1.68 3.60 -41.49
C ILE A 18 1.24 3.87 -42.92
N LYS A 19 2.12 4.49 -43.71
CA LYS A 19 1.91 4.67 -45.15
C LYS A 19 3.17 4.23 -45.88
N ASP A 20 3.02 3.30 -46.84
CA ASP A 20 4.11 2.81 -47.70
C ASP A 20 5.38 2.40 -46.92
N SER A 21 5.20 1.64 -45.84
CA SER A 21 6.27 1.19 -44.92
C SER A 21 6.95 2.28 -44.09
N ASN A 22 6.59 3.56 -44.24
CA ASN A 22 6.99 4.63 -43.33
C ASN A 22 6.01 4.73 -42.16
N ARG A 23 6.55 4.64 -40.93
CA ARG A 23 5.82 4.87 -39.68
C ARG A 23 5.96 6.33 -39.28
N THR A 24 4.84 7.03 -39.15
CA THR A 24 4.81 8.39 -38.61
C THR A 24 3.96 8.41 -37.34
N THR A 25 4.55 8.78 -36.21
CA THR A 25 3.82 8.99 -34.95
C THR A 25 3.00 10.27 -35.05
N LEU A 26 1.68 10.17 -34.98
CA LEU A 26 0.77 11.32 -35.00
C LEU A 26 0.68 11.96 -33.63
N ILE A 27 0.41 11.14 -32.61
CA ILE A 27 0.10 11.58 -31.25
C ILE A 27 0.69 10.57 -30.28
N THR A 28 1.24 11.09 -29.19
CA THR A 28 1.59 10.30 -28.00
C THR A 28 0.66 10.71 -26.87
N SER A 29 0.06 9.75 -26.18
CA SER A 29 -0.86 10.00 -25.07
C SER A 29 -0.57 9.09 -23.89
N THR A 30 -0.61 9.62 -22.67
CA THR A 30 -0.48 8.84 -21.44
C THR A 30 -1.87 8.40 -20.98
N VAL A 31 -2.06 7.09 -20.84
CA VAL A 31 -3.28 6.49 -20.30
C VAL A 31 -3.04 6.16 -18.83
N ILE A 32 -3.89 6.70 -17.96
CA ILE A 32 -3.89 6.44 -16.52
C ILE A 32 -5.18 5.68 -16.22
N PRO A 33 -5.13 4.36 -15.98
CA PRO A 33 -6.31 3.63 -15.52
C PRO A 33 -6.70 4.16 -14.14
N VAL A 34 -7.97 4.51 -13.96
CA VAL A 34 -8.53 4.90 -12.66
C VAL A 34 -9.85 4.16 -12.49
N GLN A 35 -10.00 3.46 -11.38
CA GLN A 35 -11.22 2.69 -11.09
C GLN A 35 -12.34 3.55 -10.50
N SER A 36 -11.97 4.71 -9.95
CA SER A 36 -12.87 5.65 -9.32
C SER A 36 -13.28 6.83 -10.23
N HIS A 37 -14.55 7.22 -10.16
CA HIS A 37 -15.02 8.48 -10.76
C HIS A 37 -14.48 9.68 -9.95
N MET A 38 -13.60 10.49 -10.57
CA MET A 38 -12.94 11.62 -9.90
C MET A 38 -13.69 12.96 -10.03
N GLY A 39 -14.74 13.04 -10.86
CA GLY A 39 -15.48 14.30 -11.08
C GLY A 39 -14.67 15.40 -11.79
N GLU A 40 -13.48 15.09 -12.28
CA GLU A 40 -12.58 16.01 -12.99
C GLU A 40 -11.80 15.30 -14.10
N THR A 41 -11.10 16.06 -14.93
CA THR A 41 -10.21 15.51 -15.97
C THR A 41 -8.91 14.99 -15.37
N ALA A 42 -8.33 13.94 -15.96
CA ALA A 42 -7.03 13.41 -15.54
C ALA A 42 -5.90 14.47 -15.59
N ALA A 43 -5.95 15.39 -16.56
CA ALA A 43 -4.98 16.48 -16.67
C ALA A 43 -5.10 17.47 -15.50
N ALA A 44 -6.32 17.83 -15.10
CA ALA A 44 -6.55 18.71 -13.95
C ALA A 44 -6.08 18.06 -12.63
N PHE A 45 -6.39 16.77 -12.44
CA PHE A 45 -5.97 16.02 -11.26
C PHE A 45 -4.44 15.92 -11.18
N THR A 46 -3.80 15.42 -12.25
CA THR A 46 -2.35 15.16 -12.26
C THR A 46 -1.51 16.44 -12.19
N ALA A 47 -2.06 17.60 -12.57
CA ALA A 47 -1.40 18.89 -12.39
C ALA A 47 -1.32 19.34 -10.92
N ARG A 48 -2.31 18.97 -10.09
CA ARG A 48 -2.45 19.50 -8.72
C ARG A 48 -2.25 18.47 -7.61
N SER A 49 -2.35 17.18 -7.93
CA SER A 49 -2.30 16.09 -6.96
C SER A 49 -1.21 15.08 -7.30
N PHE A 50 -0.66 14.45 -6.27
CA PHE A 50 0.03 13.18 -6.43
C PHE A 50 -1.00 12.09 -6.80
N LEU A 51 -0.54 10.97 -7.36
CA LEU A 51 -1.37 9.82 -7.76
C LEU A 51 -1.81 9.01 -6.53
N THR A 52 -2.63 9.63 -5.67
CA THR A 52 -3.13 9.04 -4.42
C THR A 52 -4.50 9.65 -4.05
N PHE A 53 -5.29 8.88 -3.30
CA PHE A 53 -6.51 9.37 -2.62
C PHE A 53 -6.30 9.55 -1.11
N ALA A 54 -5.05 9.65 -0.67
CA ALA A 54 -4.70 10.00 0.70
C ALA A 54 -5.35 11.32 1.12
N PRO A 55 -5.68 11.48 2.42
CA PRO A 55 -6.11 12.76 2.95
C PRO A 55 -5.08 13.87 2.73
N PRO A 56 -5.50 15.15 2.69
CA PRO A 56 -4.58 16.30 2.58
C PRO A 56 -3.50 16.34 3.66
N VAL A 57 -3.80 15.77 4.84
CA VAL A 57 -2.86 15.51 5.92
C VAL A 57 -2.98 14.04 6.29
N LYS A 58 -1.90 13.29 6.08
CA LYS A 58 -1.82 11.85 6.36
C LYS A 58 -1.12 11.64 7.69
N LEU A 59 -1.77 10.96 8.62
CA LEU A 59 -1.10 10.49 9.83
C LEU A 59 -0.14 9.35 9.45
N THR A 60 1.09 9.40 9.95
CA THR A 60 2.15 8.40 9.70
C THR A 60 3.02 8.21 10.95
N HIS A 61 4.03 7.34 10.92
CA HIS A 61 4.96 7.16 12.06
C HIS A 61 6.41 7.12 11.59
N ARG A 62 7.37 7.29 12.50
CA ARG A 62 8.80 7.50 12.16
C ARG A 62 9.48 6.34 11.41
N ALA A 63 8.90 5.15 11.47
CA ALA A 63 9.41 3.96 10.80
C ALA A 63 8.57 3.56 9.57
N ALA A 64 7.55 4.35 9.23
CA ALA A 64 6.63 4.06 8.14
C ALA A 64 7.31 4.18 6.78
N THR A 65 6.80 3.42 5.82
CA THR A 65 7.08 3.62 4.40
C THR A 65 6.10 4.61 3.81
N GLU A 66 6.62 5.64 3.16
CA GLU A 66 5.80 6.64 2.46
C GLU A 66 6.34 6.85 1.05
N ARG A 67 5.43 6.79 0.07
CA ARG A 67 5.78 7.01 -1.34
C ARG A 67 4.84 8.00 -1.97
N LEU A 68 5.38 8.78 -2.90
CA LEU A 68 4.60 9.67 -3.74
C LEU A 68 4.90 9.36 -5.20
N ALA A 69 3.86 9.41 -6.03
CA ALA A 69 3.97 9.23 -7.46
C ALA A 69 3.28 10.36 -8.21
N TRP A 70 3.84 10.78 -9.35
CA TRP A 70 3.25 11.80 -10.22
C TRP A 70 3.65 11.61 -11.68
N VAL A 71 2.80 12.12 -12.58
CA VAL A 71 3.14 12.32 -13.99
C VAL A 71 3.47 13.78 -14.20
N GLY A 72 4.64 14.08 -14.78
CA GLY A 72 5.13 15.44 -14.97
C GLY A 72 6.61 15.47 -15.32
N SER A 73 7.12 16.66 -15.65
CA SER A 73 8.53 16.89 -15.98
C SER A 73 9.40 17.12 -14.74
N GLU A 74 8.80 17.36 -13.58
CA GLU A 74 9.52 17.55 -12.33
C GLU A 74 10.19 16.24 -11.89
N THR A 75 11.49 16.31 -11.58
CA THR A 75 12.34 15.15 -11.31
C THR A 75 12.70 15.00 -9.83
N ALA A 76 12.18 15.87 -8.95
CA ALA A 76 12.45 15.84 -7.52
C ALA A 76 11.26 16.42 -6.73
N VAL A 77 11.20 16.06 -5.45
CA VAL A 77 10.24 16.59 -4.49
C VAL A 77 10.98 17.41 -3.44
N ALA A 78 10.52 18.63 -3.19
CA ALA A 78 10.98 19.42 -2.06
C ALA A 78 10.25 18.96 -0.78
N ILE A 79 11.02 18.67 0.26
CA ILE A 79 10.51 18.33 1.58
C ILE A 79 10.77 19.51 2.52
N SER A 80 9.73 19.96 3.21
CA SER A 80 9.83 20.86 4.35
C SER A 80 9.40 20.09 5.60
N SER A 81 10.30 19.95 6.55
CA SER A 81 10.14 19.13 7.76
C SER A 81 10.33 19.99 9.01
N VAL A 82 9.61 19.64 10.07
CA VAL A 82 9.72 20.31 11.37
C VAL A 82 10.18 19.31 12.40
N TRP A 83 11.25 19.67 13.11
CA TRP A 83 11.92 18.83 14.09
C TRP A 83 11.91 19.49 15.47
N TRP A 84 11.69 18.70 16.51
CA TRP A 84 11.93 19.09 17.89
C TRP A 84 13.38 18.81 18.25
N THR A 85 14.09 19.84 18.73
CA THR A 85 15.48 19.77 19.15
C THR A 85 15.62 20.13 20.63
N ALA A 86 16.84 20.08 21.16
CA ALA A 86 17.11 20.59 22.52
C ALA A 86 16.86 22.10 22.66
N HIS A 87 16.83 22.83 21.54
CA HIS A 87 16.71 24.28 21.47
C HIS A 87 15.33 24.77 20.99
N GLY A 88 14.42 23.85 20.66
CA GLY A 88 13.05 24.15 20.23
C GLY A 88 12.69 23.54 18.87
N ALA A 89 11.66 24.09 18.24
CA ALA A 89 11.23 23.66 16.91
C ALA A 89 12.15 24.24 15.83
N VAL A 90 12.63 23.40 14.91
CA VAL A 90 13.47 23.81 13.78
C VAL A 90 12.85 23.31 12.48
N GLU A 91 12.74 24.21 11.50
CA GLU A 91 12.37 23.85 10.14
C GLU A 91 13.62 23.43 9.35
N HIS A 92 13.51 22.36 8.59
CA HIS A 92 14.56 21.86 7.72
C HIS A 92 13.99 21.54 6.34
N THR A 93 14.72 21.92 5.29
CA THR A 93 14.31 21.68 3.90
C THR A 93 15.35 20.89 3.15
N GLU A 94 14.89 19.93 2.37
CA GLU A 94 15.73 19.11 1.51
C GLU A 94 14.99 18.76 0.21
N SER A 95 15.71 18.21 -0.76
CA SER A 95 15.13 17.78 -2.02
C SER A 95 15.49 16.32 -2.27
N ILE A 96 14.49 15.52 -2.59
CA ILE A 96 14.65 14.09 -2.85
C ILE A 96 14.40 13.83 -4.33
N ALA A 97 15.41 13.30 -5.01
CA ALA A 97 15.31 12.93 -6.42
C ALA A 97 14.31 11.80 -6.64
N ALA A 98 13.51 11.92 -7.69
CA ALA A 98 12.59 10.90 -8.12
C ALA A 98 13.30 9.83 -8.97
N SER A 99 12.70 8.65 -9.01
CA SER A 99 13.00 7.62 -10.00
C SER A 99 11.82 7.45 -10.96
N GLN A 100 12.08 7.03 -12.19
CA GLN A 100 11.02 6.69 -13.14
C GLN A 100 10.65 5.21 -13.01
N LYS A 101 9.37 4.92 -12.80
CA LYS A 101 8.83 3.57 -12.73
C LYS A 101 7.43 3.54 -13.35
N ASP A 102 7.21 2.59 -14.27
CA ASP A 102 5.90 2.37 -14.90
C ASP A 102 5.23 3.65 -15.45
N GLY A 103 6.02 4.57 -16.03
CA GLY A 103 5.51 5.82 -16.62
C GLY A 103 5.19 6.94 -15.63
N ALA A 104 5.50 6.78 -14.34
CA ALA A 104 5.41 7.82 -13.32
C ALA A 104 6.78 8.11 -12.69
N ASN A 105 6.96 9.35 -12.24
CA ASN A 105 7.98 9.65 -11.25
C ASN A 105 7.51 9.09 -9.90
N VAL A 106 8.39 8.40 -9.19
CA VAL A 106 8.15 7.83 -7.88
C VAL A 106 9.28 8.22 -6.95
N VAL A 107 8.94 8.65 -5.74
CA VAL A 107 9.89 9.01 -4.69
C VAL A 107 9.52 8.31 -3.39
N ASP A 108 10.55 7.92 -2.64
CA ASP A 108 10.43 7.47 -1.25
C ASP A 108 10.60 8.70 -0.34
N VAL A 109 9.53 9.05 0.36
CA VAL A 109 9.45 10.17 1.32
C VAL A 109 9.20 9.66 2.73
N SER A 110 9.60 8.42 3.00
CA SER A 110 9.53 7.81 4.33
C SER A 110 10.28 8.69 5.35
N PRO A 111 9.77 8.85 6.58
CA PRO A 111 10.44 9.63 7.62
C PRO A 111 11.91 9.24 7.86
N ALA A 112 12.24 7.95 7.71
CA ALA A 112 13.61 7.43 7.84
C ALA A 112 14.59 7.91 6.76
N ARG A 113 14.09 8.51 5.67
CA ARG A 113 14.89 9.07 4.58
C ARG A 113 15.25 10.54 4.80
N LEU A 114 14.58 11.19 5.75
CA LEU A 114 14.76 12.61 6.01
C LEU A 114 15.99 12.86 6.87
N ASN A 115 16.72 13.93 6.56
CA ASN A 115 17.93 14.28 7.27
C ASN A 115 17.60 15.14 8.51
N PRO A 116 17.88 14.67 9.74
CA PRO A 116 17.67 15.49 10.92
C PRO A 116 18.66 16.68 10.91
N PRO A 117 18.24 17.88 11.35
CA PRO A 117 19.11 19.05 11.39
C PRO A 117 20.25 18.92 12.42
N GLU A 118 20.05 18.11 13.45
CA GLU A 118 21.06 17.79 14.47
C GLU A 118 20.82 16.41 15.09
N ALA A 119 21.84 15.88 15.78
CA ALA A 119 21.75 14.59 16.46
C ALA A 119 20.72 14.64 17.59
N GLY A 120 19.83 13.65 17.64
CA GLY A 120 18.75 13.57 18.65
C GLY A 120 17.50 14.38 18.30
N ALA A 121 17.49 15.10 17.18
CA ALA A 121 16.30 15.79 16.70
C ALA A 121 15.16 14.78 16.42
N VAL A 122 13.94 15.20 16.71
CA VAL A 122 12.73 14.39 16.62
C VAL A 122 11.79 14.96 15.57
N LEU A 123 11.51 14.19 14.51
CA LEU A 123 10.57 14.61 13.48
C LEU A 123 9.14 14.72 14.05
N CYS A 124 8.50 15.87 13.81
CA CYS A 124 7.13 16.17 14.25
C CYS A 124 6.12 16.06 13.10
N HIS A 125 6.40 16.72 11.98
CA HIS A 125 5.59 16.67 10.76
C HIS A 125 6.43 17.11 9.56
N TYR A 126 5.95 16.83 8.35
CA TYR A 126 6.60 17.26 7.12
C TYR A 126 5.60 17.42 5.96
N ALA A 127 6.01 18.16 4.95
CA ALA A 127 5.24 18.42 3.75
C ALA A 127 6.11 18.17 2.51
N ALA A 128 5.54 17.47 1.54
CA ALA A 128 6.12 17.21 0.24
C ALA A 128 5.50 18.13 -0.81
N ALA A 129 6.33 18.75 -1.65
CA ALA A 129 5.93 19.67 -2.69
C ALA A 129 6.61 19.34 -4.03
N CYS A 130 5.82 19.25 -5.11
CA CYS A 130 6.30 19.03 -6.46
C CYS A 130 5.42 19.80 -7.47
N GLY A 131 5.92 20.91 -8.01
CA GLY A 131 5.11 21.83 -8.82
C GLY A 131 3.95 22.40 -7.99
N ALA A 132 2.70 22.17 -8.40
CA ALA A 132 1.50 22.53 -7.63
C ALA A 132 1.04 21.42 -6.64
N ARG A 133 1.66 20.24 -6.68
CA ARG A 133 1.27 19.07 -5.88
C ARG A 133 1.76 19.20 -4.45
N ARG A 134 0.90 18.91 -3.47
CA ARG A 134 1.21 18.99 -2.04
C ARG A 134 0.66 17.77 -1.31
N GLN A 135 1.46 17.19 -0.42
CA GLN A 135 1.03 16.19 0.55
C GLN A 135 1.62 16.54 1.92
N ARG A 136 0.82 16.52 2.98
CA ARG A 136 1.30 16.74 4.34
C ARG A 136 1.23 15.45 5.14
N TYR A 137 2.15 15.32 6.08
CA TYR A 137 2.30 14.18 6.95
C TYR A 137 2.46 14.63 8.40
N GLU A 138 1.67 14.06 9.30
CA GLU A 138 1.80 14.25 10.73
C GLU A 138 2.36 12.98 11.36
N ILE A 139 3.37 13.12 12.24
CA ILE A 139 3.92 11.97 12.95
C ILE A 139 3.02 11.68 14.16
N ALA A 140 2.43 10.49 14.17
CA ALA A 140 1.66 9.98 15.28
C ALA A 140 2.51 10.02 16.57
N PRO A 141 1.93 10.45 17.71
CA PRO A 141 2.60 10.40 19.00
C PRO A 141 3.16 9.00 19.30
N PRO A 142 4.25 8.89 20.07
CA PRO A 142 4.71 7.60 20.56
C PRO A 142 3.58 6.84 21.25
N ASN A 143 3.51 5.53 21.04
CA ASN A 143 2.49 4.64 21.64
C ASN A 143 1.04 4.94 21.23
N THR A 144 0.79 5.68 20.14
CA THR A 144 -0.56 5.84 19.57
C THR A 144 -1.24 4.50 19.31
N SER A 145 -0.45 3.47 19.00
CA SER A 145 -0.86 2.06 19.14
C SER A 145 0.30 1.26 19.75
N GLN A 146 -0.01 0.16 20.44
CA GLN A 146 0.98 -0.70 21.09
C GLN A 146 2.02 -1.33 20.13
N GLY A 147 1.84 -1.18 18.81
CA GLY A 147 2.75 -1.68 17.77
C GLY A 147 3.07 -0.69 16.65
N GLY A 148 2.77 0.61 16.79
CA GLY A 148 2.99 1.60 15.72
C GLY A 148 1.94 1.63 14.61
N GLY A 149 0.99 0.68 14.61
CA GLY A 149 -0.13 0.57 13.69
C GLY A 149 0.12 -0.58 12.71
N ALA A 150 -0.92 -1.02 12.00
CA ALA A 150 -0.71 -1.87 10.83
C ALA A 150 -0.41 -0.99 9.62
N GLU A 151 0.77 -1.16 9.05
CA GLU A 151 1.16 -0.52 7.80
C GLU A 151 0.81 -1.43 6.63
N ILE A 152 0.01 -0.92 5.71
CA ILE A 152 -0.51 -1.65 4.56
C ILE A 152 0.00 -0.97 3.31
N GLU A 153 0.80 -1.68 2.53
CA GLU A 153 1.20 -1.26 1.18
C GLU A 153 0.26 -1.93 0.17
N PHE A 154 -0.22 -1.16 -0.80
CA PHE A 154 -1.17 -1.66 -1.79
C PHE A 154 -0.97 -0.96 -3.14
N ARG A 155 -1.50 -1.58 -4.20
CA ARG A 155 -1.59 -0.93 -5.52
C ARG A 155 -2.89 -0.16 -5.62
N ASN A 156 -2.80 1.17 -5.65
CA ASN A 156 -3.97 2.05 -5.60
C ASN A 156 -4.71 2.13 -6.94
N ASP A 157 -5.78 2.94 -6.99
CA ASP A 157 -6.62 3.14 -8.17
C ASP A 157 -5.85 3.56 -9.44
N PHE A 158 -4.71 4.22 -9.28
CA PHE A 158 -3.86 4.71 -10.37
C PHE A 158 -2.84 3.65 -10.85
N GLY A 159 -2.81 2.47 -10.23
CA GLY A 159 -1.88 1.39 -10.56
C GLY A 159 -0.48 1.54 -9.93
N VAL A 160 -0.28 2.51 -9.04
CA VAL A 160 1.00 2.77 -8.35
C VAL A 160 0.96 2.28 -6.91
N ALA A 161 2.14 2.02 -6.33
CA ALA A 161 2.25 1.62 -4.94
C ALA A 161 1.96 2.81 -4.01
N ASP A 162 1.11 2.58 -3.01
CA ASP A 162 0.72 3.54 -1.99
C ASP A 162 0.69 2.83 -0.62
N THR A 163 0.60 3.60 0.46
CA THR A 163 0.55 3.06 1.82
C THR A 163 -0.62 3.64 2.60
N VAL A 164 -1.22 2.86 3.48
CA VAL A 164 -2.19 3.34 4.47
C VAL A 164 -1.83 2.76 5.84
N HIS A 165 -2.12 3.53 6.88
CA HIS A 165 -1.83 3.14 8.26
C HIS A 165 -3.11 2.97 9.05
N ALA A 166 -3.28 1.81 9.66
CA ALA A 166 -4.29 1.58 10.67
C ALA A 166 -3.68 1.80 12.06
N PHE A 167 -3.82 3.02 12.57
CA PHE A 167 -3.38 3.39 13.93
C PHE A 167 -4.38 3.00 15.02
N GLY A 168 -5.55 2.45 14.68
CA GLY A 168 -6.51 1.93 15.65
C GLY A 168 -6.08 0.59 16.24
N THR A 169 -7.07 -0.19 16.68
CA THR A 169 -6.83 -1.58 17.12
C THR A 169 -6.41 -2.41 15.91
N VAL A 170 -5.53 -3.38 16.12
CA VAL A 170 -5.24 -4.44 15.16
C VAL A 170 -5.54 -5.75 15.87
N GLU A 171 -6.57 -6.45 15.42
CA GLU A 171 -6.97 -7.72 16.01
C GLU A 171 -6.50 -8.86 15.11
N ARG A 172 -5.57 -9.67 15.62
CA ARG A 172 -5.16 -10.91 14.96
C ARG A 172 -6.00 -12.06 15.50
N ASN A 173 -6.74 -12.72 14.63
CA ASN A 173 -7.55 -13.88 14.98
C ASN A 173 -7.07 -15.10 14.16
N ALA A 174 -6.55 -16.11 14.86
CA ALA A 174 -6.14 -17.39 14.28
C ALA A 174 -7.11 -18.47 14.76
N LYS A 175 -7.71 -19.21 13.81
CA LYS A 175 -8.64 -20.29 14.10
C LYS A 175 -8.07 -21.64 13.63
N PRO A 176 -7.09 -22.21 14.36
CA PRO A 176 -6.52 -23.50 14.00
C PRO A 176 -7.51 -24.63 14.26
N THR A 177 -7.70 -25.50 13.27
CA THR A 177 -8.46 -26.73 13.35
C THR A 177 -7.49 -27.91 13.33
N TYR A 178 -7.57 -28.77 14.34
CA TYR A 178 -6.65 -29.91 14.50
C TYR A 178 -7.35 -31.22 14.17
N LYS A 179 -6.76 -32.04 13.29
CA LYS A 179 -7.13 -33.44 13.18
C LYS A 179 -6.20 -34.26 14.06
N THR A 180 -6.80 -35.08 14.93
CA THR A 180 -6.07 -35.82 15.97
C THR A 180 -6.26 -37.32 15.83
N ALA A 181 -5.19 -38.08 16.07
CA ALA A 181 -5.20 -39.54 16.12
C ALA A 181 -4.62 -40.03 17.45
N ARG A 182 -4.90 -41.28 17.81
CA ARG A 182 -4.34 -41.91 19.02
C ARG A 182 -3.26 -42.91 18.62
N ILE A 183 -2.01 -42.60 18.92
CA ILE A 183 -0.83 -43.42 18.59
C ILE A 183 -0.21 -43.88 19.92
N ALA A 184 0.00 -45.19 20.09
CA ALA A 184 0.52 -45.77 21.34
C ALA A 184 -0.22 -45.29 22.61
N GLY A 185 -1.55 -45.16 22.54
CA GLY A 185 -2.39 -44.71 23.65
C GLY A 185 -2.39 -43.19 23.91
N ARG A 186 -1.52 -42.42 23.25
CA ARG A 186 -1.42 -40.95 23.38
C ARG A 186 -2.08 -40.26 22.20
N ARG A 187 -2.68 -39.09 22.45
CA ARG A 187 -3.33 -38.27 21.40
C ARG A 187 -2.26 -37.39 20.74
N HIS A 188 -2.21 -37.43 19.41
CA HIS A 188 -1.31 -36.62 18.59
C HIS A 188 -2.13 -35.83 17.56
N ASN A 189 -1.74 -34.57 17.35
CA ASN A 189 -2.21 -33.79 16.20
C ASN A 189 -1.40 -34.24 14.99
N TYR A 190 -2.06 -34.64 13.91
CA TYR A 190 -1.38 -35.06 12.67
C TYR A 190 -1.65 -34.11 11.50
N GLU A 191 -2.68 -33.27 11.61
CA GLU A 191 -2.97 -32.23 10.62
C GLU A 191 -3.48 -30.99 11.35
N THR A 192 -3.06 -29.82 10.90
CA THR A 192 -3.52 -28.52 11.41
C THR A 192 -3.84 -27.63 10.22
N GLU A 193 -5.08 -27.21 10.10
CA GLU A 193 -5.52 -26.20 9.14
C GLU A 193 -5.72 -24.89 9.91
N SER A 194 -5.10 -23.80 9.49
CA SER A 194 -5.19 -22.51 10.18
C SER A 194 -5.65 -21.44 9.20
N GLU A 195 -6.69 -20.69 9.57
CA GLU A 195 -7.03 -19.44 8.91
C GLU A 195 -6.68 -18.28 9.85
N VAL A 196 -5.76 -17.43 9.41
CA VAL A 196 -5.37 -16.22 10.13
C VAL A 196 -6.02 -15.02 9.47
N THR A 197 -6.71 -14.22 10.28
CA THR A 197 -7.29 -12.95 9.86
C THR A 197 -6.75 -11.80 10.72
N ILE A 198 -6.68 -10.63 10.12
CA ILE A 198 -6.29 -9.38 10.77
C ILE A 198 -7.39 -8.37 10.53
N THR A 199 -7.98 -7.84 11.60
CA THR A 199 -8.94 -6.73 11.52
C THR A 199 -8.21 -5.43 11.84
N CYS A 200 -8.23 -4.50 10.89
CA CYS A 200 -7.62 -3.18 11.00
C CYS A 200 -8.70 -2.12 11.16
N TYR A 201 -8.58 -1.31 12.21
CA TYR A 201 -9.43 -0.16 12.44
C TYR A 201 -8.67 1.12 12.05
N PHE A 202 -9.25 1.89 11.14
CA PHE A 202 -8.65 3.13 10.66
C PHE A 202 -9.06 4.31 11.54
N THR A 203 -8.19 5.32 11.60
CA THR A 203 -8.50 6.60 12.24
C THR A 203 -9.68 7.28 11.57
N PRO A 204 -10.32 8.28 12.21
CA PRO A 204 -11.39 9.03 11.61
C PRO A 204 -11.08 9.46 10.18
N LEU A 205 -11.99 9.14 9.26
CA LEU A 205 -11.82 9.43 7.84
C LEU A 205 -12.26 10.87 7.53
N GLY A 206 -11.59 11.49 6.56
CA GLY A 206 -12.11 12.73 5.98
C GLY A 206 -13.32 12.42 5.10
N THR A 207 -14.21 13.39 4.91
CA THR A 207 -15.41 13.23 4.07
C THR A 207 -15.09 12.88 2.61
N ASP A 208 -13.92 13.30 2.12
CA ASP A 208 -13.49 13.10 0.72
C ASP A 208 -12.36 12.07 0.56
N THR A 209 -11.99 11.36 1.63
CA THR A 209 -10.85 10.43 1.59
C THR A 209 -11.29 9.06 1.10
N ARG A 210 -10.77 8.63 -0.04
CA ARG A 210 -11.06 7.31 -0.63
C ARG A 210 -9.90 6.31 -0.52
N GLN A 211 -8.85 6.65 0.22
CA GLN A 211 -7.67 5.80 0.32
C GLN A 211 -8.00 4.40 0.88
N VAL A 212 -8.87 4.32 1.89
CA VAL A 212 -9.28 3.01 2.45
C VAL A 212 -10.15 2.23 1.47
N GLU A 213 -11.03 2.90 0.72
CA GLU A 213 -11.80 2.25 -0.36
C GLU A 213 -10.86 1.67 -1.41
N SER A 214 -9.82 2.40 -1.81
CA SER A 214 -8.79 1.95 -2.73
C SER A 214 -8.12 0.65 -2.27
N VAL A 215 -7.83 0.52 -0.97
CA VAL A 215 -7.25 -0.70 -0.38
C VAL A 215 -8.19 -1.89 -0.54
N THR A 216 -9.50 -1.69 -0.40
CA THR A 216 -10.49 -2.78 -0.55
C THR A 216 -10.66 -3.27 -1.99
N GLN A 217 -10.24 -2.47 -2.97
CA GLN A 217 -10.34 -2.76 -4.41
C GLN A 217 -9.00 -3.12 -5.05
N ALA A 218 -7.92 -3.06 -4.26
CA ALA A 218 -6.56 -3.33 -4.71
C ALA A 218 -6.37 -4.84 -4.98
N ASP A 219 -5.71 -5.14 -6.10
CA ASP A 219 -5.36 -6.53 -6.46
C ASP A 219 -4.13 -7.03 -5.70
N GLU A 220 -3.29 -6.12 -5.21
CA GLU A 220 -2.06 -6.41 -4.48
C GLU A 220 -2.09 -5.63 -3.17
N VAL A 221 -2.10 -6.34 -2.05
CA VAL A 221 -2.06 -5.76 -0.70
C VAL A 221 -1.09 -6.56 0.15
N VAL A 222 -0.18 -5.87 0.84
CA VAL A 222 0.82 -6.49 1.71
C VAL A 222 0.88 -5.77 3.06
N LEU A 223 1.04 -6.57 4.11
CA LEU A 223 1.30 -6.08 5.46
C LEU A 223 2.80 -5.84 5.65
N LEU A 224 3.17 -4.62 6.03
CA LEU A 224 4.54 -4.24 6.35
C LEU A 224 4.83 -4.42 7.86
N PRO A 225 6.11 -4.58 8.26
CA PRO A 225 7.32 -4.59 7.42
C PRO A 225 7.67 -5.94 6.78
N MET A 226 7.02 -7.03 7.19
CA MET A 226 7.34 -8.39 6.72
C MET A 226 6.91 -8.66 5.28
N ARG A 227 6.20 -7.72 4.64
CA ARG A 227 5.64 -7.84 3.29
C ARG A 227 4.75 -9.07 3.12
N THR A 228 4.03 -9.45 4.18
CA THR A 228 3.14 -10.60 4.17
C THR A 228 1.93 -10.29 3.27
N PRO A 229 1.64 -11.09 2.23
CA PRO A 229 0.46 -10.89 1.41
C PRO A 229 -0.81 -11.03 2.26
N ILE A 230 -1.72 -10.08 2.08
CA ILE A 230 -3.01 -10.08 2.77
C ILE A 230 -4.11 -9.77 1.74
N MET A 231 -5.29 -10.34 1.92
CA MET A 231 -6.43 -10.13 1.03
C MET A 231 -7.59 -9.52 1.82
N PRO A 232 -8.17 -8.38 1.39
CA PRO A 232 -9.42 -7.88 1.98
C PRO A 232 -10.52 -8.94 1.84
N VAL A 233 -11.19 -9.28 2.94
CA VAL A 233 -12.31 -10.26 2.94
C VAL A 233 -13.62 -9.65 3.41
N GLU A 234 -13.55 -8.57 4.19
CA GLU A 234 -14.72 -7.86 4.70
C GLU A 234 -14.30 -6.40 4.96
N ALA A 235 -15.15 -5.46 4.61
CA ALA A 235 -14.91 -4.04 4.83
C ALA A 235 -16.20 -3.32 5.18
N GLU A 236 -16.12 -2.42 6.16
CA GLU A 236 -17.17 -1.49 6.53
C GLU A 236 -16.58 -0.08 6.47
N ILE A 237 -17.11 0.76 5.57
CA ILE A 237 -16.68 2.14 5.40
C ILE A 237 -17.92 3.02 5.58
N LYS A 238 -17.91 3.86 6.61
CA LYS A 238 -19.01 4.74 6.98
C LYS A 238 -18.55 6.18 6.95
N CYS A 239 -19.04 6.92 5.96
CA CYS A 239 -18.84 8.35 5.83
C CYS A 239 -20.19 9.06 5.86
N THR A 240 -20.25 10.17 6.58
CA THR A 240 -21.43 11.03 6.71
C THR A 240 -21.00 12.49 6.78
N ASP A 241 -21.86 13.37 6.27
CA ASP A 241 -21.78 14.82 6.38
C ASP A 241 -22.34 15.36 7.71
N ASP A 242 -22.93 14.48 8.54
CA ASP A 242 -23.39 14.78 9.89
C ASP A 242 -22.20 15.02 10.82
N THR A 243 -21.97 16.29 11.17
CA THR A 243 -20.84 16.74 11.99
C THR A 243 -20.83 16.18 13.41
N THR A 244 -21.90 15.50 13.85
CA THR A 244 -21.97 14.84 15.16
C THR A 244 -21.44 13.41 15.14
N LYS A 245 -21.16 12.86 13.95
CA LYS A 245 -20.72 11.47 13.76
C LYS A 245 -19.29 11.41 13.27
N ILE A 246 -18.60 10.35 13.68
CA ILE A 246 -17.22 10.09 13.28
C ILE A 246 -17.24 9.14 12.08
N ASN A 247 -16.69 9.60 10.97
CA ASN A 247 -16.43 8.75 9.81
C ASN A 247 -15.36 7.72 10.19
N HIS A 248 -15.58 6.45 9.89
CA HIS A 248 -14.64 5.40 10.25
C HIS A 248 -14.66 4.29 9.20
N ALA A 249 -13.57 3.53 9.18
CA ALA A 249 -13.50 2.31 8.42
C ALA A 249 -12.87 1.18 9.22
N THR A 250 -13.37 -0.01 8.96
CA THR A 250 -12.82 -1.27 9.43
C THR A 250 -12.61 -2.15 8.22
N VAL A 251 -11.41 -2.70 8.06
CA VAL A 251 -11.13 -3.68 7.02
C VAL A 251 -10.53 -4.92 7.65
N LYS A 252 -11.12 -6.06 7.34
CA LYS A 252 -10.63 -7.36 7.73
C LYS A 252 -9.93 -8.01 6.56
N PHE A 253 -8.72 -8.46 6.84
CA PHE A 253 -7.87 -9.13 5.89
C PHE A 253 -7.68 -10.59 6.27
N ARG A 254 -7.65 -11.47 5.29
CA ARG A 254 -7.09 -12.81 5.43
C ARG A 254 -5.59 -12.73 5.15
N VAL A 255 -4.79 -13.34 6.02
CA VAL A 255 -3.36 -13.50 5.79
C VAL A 255 -3.19 -14.69 4.86
N GLU A 256 -2.54 -14.47 3.71
CA GLU A 256 -2.14 -15.60 2.89
C GLU A 256 -0.91 -16.24 3.53
N GLU A 257 -1.10 -17.41 4.11
CA GLU A 257 0.02 -18.29 4.41
C GLU A 257 0.50 -18.85 3.06
N GLU A 258 1.81 -18.78 2.79
CA GLU A 258 2.40 -19.58 1.71
C GLU A 258 2.05 -21.04 2.02
N SER A 259 0.99 -21.54 1.38
CA SER A 259 0.89 -22.98 1.20
C SER A 259 2.16 -23.35 0.44
N PRO A 260 2.99 -24.29 0.93
CA PRO A 260 4.05 -24.83 0.11
C PRO A 260 3.36 -25.26 -1.17
N ALA A 261 3.70 -24.60 -2.28
CA ALA A 261 3.10 -24.90 -3.56
C ALA A 261 3.22 -26.41 -3.71
N THR A 262 2.08 -27.11 -3.74
CA THR A 262 2.08 -28.48 -4.22
C THR A 262 2.53 -28.33 -5.65
N GLU A 263 3.84 -28.52 -5.89
CA GLU A 263 4.43 -28.69 -7.21
C GLU A 263 3.67 -29.84 -7.87
N THR A 264 2.57 -29.48 -8.50
CA THR A 264 1.88 -30.29 -9.49
C THR A 264 2.49 -29.94 -10.84
N THR A 265 3.82 -29.83 -10.88
CA THR A 265 4.59 -29.95 -12.11
C THR A 265 4.73 -31.41 -12.44
N THR A 266 3.96 -31.80 -13.44
CA THR A 266 3.95 -33.02 -14.21
C THR A 266 5.36 -33.44 -14.66
N THR A 267 6.15 -34.04 -13.78
CA THR A 267 7.30 -34.89 -14.16
C THR A 267 7.67 -35.78 -12.98
N GLY A 268 7.70 -37.08 -13.23
CA GLY A 268 7.70 -38.10 -12.19
C GLY A 268 8.94 -38.09 -11.30
N LYS A 269 8.72 -37.83 -10.01
CA LYS A 269 9.30 -38.57 -8.89
C LYS A 269 8.42 -38.30 -7.68
N ARG A 270 7.50 -39.24 -7.39
CA ARG A 270 6.88 -39.29 -6.06
C ARG A 270 8.02 -39.48 -5.06
N TYR A 271 8.37 -38.44 -4.31
CA TYR A 271 9.15 -38.62 -3.11
C TYR A 271 8.30 -39.45 -2.16
N LYS A 272 8.58 -40.75 -2.10
CA LYS A 272 8.03 -41.62 -1.06
C LYS A 272 8.54 -41.08 0.27
N ILE A 273 7.62 -40.54 1.07
CA ILE A 273 7.91 -40.07 2.44
C ILE A 273 8.22 -41.25 3.37
N PHE A 274 7.77 -42.45 3.01
CA PHE A 274 8.06 -43.70 3.72
C PHE A 274 8.87 -44.62 2.81
N ASP A 275 9.95 -45.18 3.34
CA ASP A 275 10.66 -46.26 2.64
C ASP A 275 9.82 -47.55 2.67
N ASP A 276 10.22 -48.52 1.84
CA ASP A 276 9.53 -49.80 1.70
C ASP A 276 9.66 -50.71 2.95
N SER A 277 10.12 -50.17 4.08
CA SER A 277 10.25 -50.89 5.36
C SER A 277 9.19 -50.50 6.40
N PHE A 278 8.31 -49.52 6.09
CA PHE A 278 7.33 -49.04 7.08
C PHE A 278 6.30 -50.09 7.53
N ASP A 279 6.10 -51.15 6.74
CA ASP A 279 5.16 -52.24 7.05
C ASP A 279 5.84 -53.58 7.44
N ASN A 280 7.13 -53.59 7.83
CA ASN A 280 7.82 -54.79 8.37
C ASN A 280 7.96 -54.76 9.89
#